data_AF-A0A955QIM8-F1
#
_entry.id   AF-A0A955QIM8-F1
#
_cell.length_a   1.000
_cell.length_b   1.000
_cell.length_c   1.000
_cell.angle_alpha   90.00
_cell.angle_beta   90.00
_cell.angle_gamma   90.00
#
_symmetry.space_group_name_H-M   'P 1'
#
loop_
_entity.id
_entity.type
_entity.pdbx_description
1 polymer ?
#
loop_
_entity_poly.entity_id
_entity_poly.type
_entity_poly.pdbx_seq_one_letter_code
_entity_poly.pdbx_strand_id
1 'polypeptide(L)'
;KAFLNLDQALAQFPLVEVQGDDARKVLHGNAIPWGRIREGNLSGATRKTEGLPIRVKDPSGRLLALGSGPVSIAGDPYLKIETVLV
;
A
#
# COMPACT_ATOMS: atom_id res chain seq x y z
N LYS A 1 -27.09 -5.49 13.15
CA LYS A 1 -26.25 -4.54 12.40
C LYS A 1 -24.88 -5.18 12.27
N ALA A 2 -24.48 -5.64 11.08
CA ALA A 2 -23.14 -6.20 10.89
C ALA A 2 -22.15 -5.03 10.82
N PHE A 3 -21.12 -5.04 11.66
CA PHE A 3 -20.00 -4.10 11.54
C PHE A 3 -18.99 -4.69 10.55
N LEU A 4 -18.63 -3.93 9.53
CA LEU A 4 -17.51 -4.27 8.67
C LEU A 4 -16.20 -3.99 9.41
N ASN A 5 -15.25 -4.92 9.32
CA ASN A 5 -13.90 -4.60 9.75
C ASN A 5 -13.22 -3.68 8.71
N LEU A 6 -12.15 -3.00 9.13
CA LEU A 6 -11.45 -2.03 8.29
C LEU A 6 -10.97 -2.65 6.97
N ASP A 7 -10.47 -3.88 7.02
CA ASP A 7 -10.00 -4.60 5.85
C ASP A 7 -11.11 -4.86 4.82
N GLN A 8 -12.31 -5.22 5.28
CA GLN A 8 -13.50 -5.41 4.45
C GLN A 8 -13.98 -4.08 3.85
N ALA A 9 -13.97 -3.01 4.65
CA ALA A 9 -14.37 -1.69 4.18
C ALA A 9 -13.46 -1.15 3.06
N LEU A 10 -12.18 -1.57 3.07
CA LEU A 10 -11.19 -1.11 2.10
C LEU A 10 -10.93 -2.12 0.97
N ALA A 11 -11.67 -3.23 0.89
CA ALA A 11 -11.42 -4.30 -0.07
C ALA A 11 -11.46 -3.85 -1.53
N GLN A 12 -12.19 -2.77 -1.83
CA GLN A 12 -12.29 -2.16 -3.16
C GLN A 12 -11.01 -1.46 -3.64
N PHE A 13 -10.09 -1.12 -2.73
CA PHE A 13 -8.85 -0.44 -3.08
C PHE A 13 -7.75 -1.44 -3.46
N PRO A 14 -6.83 -1.09 -4.38
CA PRO A 14 -5.67 -1.91 -4.68
C PRO A 14 -4.88 -2.27 -3.42
N LEU A 15 -4.23 -3.44 -3.46
CA LEU A 15 -3.42 -3.97 -2.38
C LEU A 15 -1.99 -4.20 -2.85
N VAL A 16 -1.05 -3.70 -2.06
CA VAL A 16 0.38 -4.00 -2.21
C VAL A 16 0.91 -4.61 -0.92
N GLU A 17 1.92 -5.45 -1.09
CA GLU A 17 2.61 -6.11 0.02
C GLU A 17 4.03 -5.56 0.16
N VAL A 18 4.44 -5.33 1.41
CA VAL A 18 5.80 -4.95 1.80
C VAL A 18 6.34 -5.97 2.78
N GLN A 19 7.64 -6.25 2.72
CA GLN A 19 8.26 -7.32 3.50
C GLN A 19 9.54 -6.83 4.19
N GLY A 20 9.93 -7.54 5.26
CA GLY A 20 11.18 -7.28 5.97
C GLY A 20 11.32 -5.83 6.45
N ASP A 21 12.45 -5.20 6.14
CA ASP A 21 12.75 -3.83 6.56
C ASP A 21 11.83 -2.77 5.94
N ASP A 22 11.26 -3.03 4.77
CA ASP A 22 10.35 -2.07 4.15
C ASP A 22 9.01 -1.99 4.91
N ALA A 23 8.57 -3.07 5.55
CA ALA A 23 7.42 -3.02 6.46
C ALA A 23 7.67 -2.10 7.67
N ARG A 24 8.89 -2.13 8.24
CA ARG A 24 9.28 -1.21 9.32
C ARG A 24 9.31 0.24 8.84
N LYS A 25 9.87 0.48 7.65
CA LYS A 25 9.88 1.82 7.04
C LYS A 25 8.47 2.38 6.85
N VAL A 26 7.52 1.55 6.38
CA VAL A 26 6.11 1.92 6.25
C VAL A 26 5.50 2.30 7.60
N LEU A 27 5.77 1.53 8.66
CA LEU A 27 5.29 1.85 10.01
C LEU A 27 5.86 3.17 10.57
N HIS A 28 6.95 3.65 10.00
CA HIS A 28 7.52 4.97 10.29
C HIS A 28 7.12 6.05 9.26
N GLY A 29 6.20 5.75 8.35
CA GLY A 29 5.69 6.69 7.33
C GLY A 29 6.64 6.94 6.16
N ASN A 30 7.69 6.14 5.98
CA ASN A 30 8.62 6.33 4.87
C ASN A 30 8.02 5.83 3.56
N ALA A 31 8.25 6.60 2.49
CA ALA A 31 7.95 6.17 1.13
C ALA A 31 8.79 4.95 0.74
N ILE A 32 8.19 4.06 -0.05
CA ILE A 32 8.84 2.82 -0.50
C ILE A 32 9.02 2.88 -2.02
N PRO A 33 10.21 2.59 -2.56
CA PRO A 33 10.41 2.52 -4.01
C PRO A 33 9.43 1.53 -4.64
N TRP A 34 8.78 1.90 -5.74
CA TRP A 34 7.75 1.07 -6.38
C TRP A 34 8.30 -0.30 -6.83
N GLY A 35 9.58 -0.37 -7.19
CA GLY A 35 10.24 -1.64 -7.52
C GLY A 35 10.45 -2.60 -6.34
N ARG A 36 10.20 -2.16 -5.10
CA ARG A 36 10.36 -2.99 -3.87
C ARG A 36 9.04 -3.47 -3.29
N ILE A 37 7.91 -2.96 -3.77
CA ILE A 37 6.60 -3.47 -3.37
C ILE A 37 6.28 -4.74 -4.16
N ARG A 38 5.55 -5.66 -3.53
CA ARG A 38 4.98 -6.81 -4.23
C ARG A 38 3.55 -6.48 -4.60
N GLU A 39 3.28 -6.60 -5.89
CA GLU A 39 1.93 -6.53 -6.40
C GLU A 39 1.12 -7.70 -5.78
N GLY A 40 0.17 -7.39 -4.89
CA GLY A 40 -0.69 -8.40 -4.26
C GLY A 40 -1.75 -8.93 -5.23
N ASN A 41 -2.98 -9.14 -4.75
CA ASN A 41 -4.14 -9.47 -5.60
C ASN A 41 -4.57 -8.24 -6.43
N LEU A 42 -3.70 -7.85 -7.37
CA LEU A 42 -3.92 -6.83 -8.36
C LEU A 42 -4.58 -7.48 -9.56
N SER A 43 -5.90 -7.63 -9.49
CA SER A 43 -6.69 -7.80 -10.69
C SER A 43 -6.65 -6.49 -11.52
N GLY A 44 -5.57 -6.30 -12.27
CA GLY A 44 -5.53 -5.44 -13.46
C GLY A 44 -5.26 -3.93 -13.31
N ALA A 45 -4.97 -3.39 -12.12
CA ALA A 45 -4.87 -1.94 -11.93
C ALA A 45 -3.48 -1.32 -12.21
N THR A 46 -2.38 -2.08 -12.17
CA THR A 46 -1.00 -1.54 -12.06
C THR A 46 -0.43 -0.85 -13.29
N ARG A 47 -1.16 -0.79 -14.41
CA ARG A 47 -0.71 -0.05 -15.61
C ARG A 47 -1.37 1.32 -15.81
N LYS A 48 -2.33 1.75 -14.98
CA LYS A 48 -3.13 2.97 -15.28
C LYS A 48 -3.29 3.98 -14.14
N THR A 49 -2.59 3.83 -13.02
CA THR A 49 -3.08 4.42 -11.77
C THR A 49 -2.00 5.16 -10.98
N GLU A 50 -1.46 6.24 -11.52
CA GLU A 50 -0.69 7.18 -10.69
C GLU A 50 -1.58 7.80 -9.60
N GLY A 51 -1.06 7.90 -8.38
CA GLY A 51 -1.72 8.59 -7.27
C GLY A 51 -3.00 7.95 -6.71
N LEU A 52 -3.37 6.72 -7.10
CA LEU A 52 -4.55 6.08 -6.51
C LEU A 52 -4.32 5.67 -5.05
N PRO A 53 -5.37 5.67 -4.20
CA PRO A 53 -5.29 5.12 -2.85
C PRO A 53 -5.00 3.62 -2.86
N ILE A 54 -4.06 3.19 -2.02
CA ILE A 54 -3.55 1.82 -1.95
C ILE A 54 -3.53 1.35 -0.50
N ARG A 55 -3.92 0.10 -0.28
CA ARG A 55 -3.72 -0.63 0.97
C ARG A 55 -2.32 -1.24 1.00
N VAL A 56 -1.64 -1.13 2.14
CA VAL A 56 -0.31 -1.68 2.34
C VAL A 56 -0.35 -2.75 3.43
N LYS A 57 -0.02 -3.99 3.07
CA LYS A 57 0.00 -5.12 4.02
C LYS A 57 1.39 -5.73 4.16
N ASP A 58 1.61 -6.40 5.28
CA ASP A 58 2.70 -7.38 5.41
C ASP A 58 2.26 -8.77 4.91
N PRO A 59 3.19 -9.73 4.73
CA PRO A 59 2.86 -11.07 4.27
C PRO A 59 1.97 -11.89 5.22
N SER A 60 1.78 -11.44 6.46
CA SER A 60 0.81 -12.07 7.38
C SER A 60 -0.63 -11.62 7.11
N GLY A 61 -0.82 -10.69 6.17
CA GLY A 61 -2.12 -10.11 5.82
C GLY A 61 -2.52 -8.93 6.70
N ARG A 62 -1.65 -8.47 7.60
CA ARG A 62 -1.92 -7.33 8.47
C ARG A 62 -1.83 -6.03 7.68
N LEU A 63 -2.86 -5.20 7.79
CA LEU A 63 -2.89 -3.86 7.21
C LEU A 63 -1.98 -2.93 8.03
N LEU A 64 -0.93 -2.42 7.40
CA LEU A 64 0.07 -1.55 8.04
C LEU A 64 -0.21 -0.07 7.80
N ALA A 65 -0.69 0.27 6.60
CA ALA A 65 -0.85 1.65 6.19
C ALA A 65 -1.80 1.80 5.00
N LEU A 66 -2.21 3.05 4.78
CA LEU A 66 -2.78 3.54 3.54
C LEU A 66 -1.78 4.45 2.86
N GLY A 67 -1.67 4.30 1.56
CA GLY A 67 -0.75 5.06 0.73
C GLY A 67 -1.36 5.46 -0.59
N SER A 68 -0.54 6.06 -1.44
CA SER A 68 -0.87 6.37 -2.83
C SER A 68 0.30 6.01 -3.74
N GLY A 69 0.01 5.50 -4.94
CA GLY A 69 1.08 5.27 -5.90
C GLY A 69 0.72 4.50 -7.18
N PRO A 70 1.65 4.48 -8.16
CA PRO A 70 2.97 5.12 -8.07
C PRO A 70 2.87 6.65 -8.10
N VAL A 71 3.73 7.32 -7.33
CA VAL A 71 3.93 8.78 -7.35
C VAL A 71 5.39 9.04 -7.70
N SER A 72 5.67 9.94 -8.64
CA SER A 72 7.04 10.30 -8.99
C SER A 72 7.66 11.20 -7.91
N ILE A 73 8.74 10.75 -7.28
CA ILE A 73 9.56 11.51 -6.34
C ILE A 73 10.97 11.57 -6.92
N ALA A 74 11.42 12.78 -7.25
CA ALA A 74 12.73 13.00 -7.89
C ALA A 74 12.95 12.20 -9.19
N GLY A 75 11.87 11.87 -9.92
CA GLY A 75 11.92 11.11 -11.17
C GLY A 75 11.73 9.60 -11.02
N ASP A 76 11.77 9.08 -9.79
CA ASP A 76 11.58 7.66 -9.49
C ASP A 76 10.18 7.39 -8.96
N PRO A 77 9.55 6.25 -9.27
CA PRO A 77 8.23 5.90 -8.77
C PRO A 77 8.30 5.37 -7.33
N TYR A 78 7.46 5.92 -6.45
CA TYR A 78 7.33 5.51 -5.05
C TYR A 78 5.87 5.22 -4.68
N LEU A 79 5.70 4.33 -3.70
CA LEU A 79 4.53 4.27 -2.85
C LEU A 79 4.69 5.32 -1.75
N LYS A 80 3.87 6.37 -1.80
CA LYS A 80 3.79 7.38 -0.74
C LYS A 80 2.90 6.85 0.38
N ILE A 81 3.35 6.99 1.63
CA ILE A 81 2.54 6.63 2.79
C ILE A 81 1.76 7.86 3.27
N GLU A 82 0.44 7.72 3.38
CA GLU A 82 -0.48 8.80 3.80
C GLU A 82 -0.91 8.62 5.26
N THR A 83 -1.10 7.38 5.71
CA THR A 83 -1.52 7.08 7.08
C THR A 83 -0.99 5.72 7.50
N VAL A 84 -0.32 5.69 8.66
CA VAL A 84 0.07 4.43 9.31
C VAL A 84 -1.06 3.97 10.20
N LEU A 85 -1.33 2.67 10.17
CA LEU A 85 -2.33 1.99 10.98
C LEU A 85 -1.57 1.17 12.02
N VAL A 86 -1.50 1.71 13.25
CA VAL A 86 -0.86 1.08 14.42
C VAL A 86 -1.87 0.31 15.26
#